data_AF-A0AAD5TEK7-F1
#
_entry.id   AF-A0AAD5TEK7-F1
#
_cell.length_a   1.000
_cell.length_b   1.000
_cell.length_c   1.000
_cell.angle_alpha   90.00
_cell.angle_beta   90.00
_cell.angle_gamma   90.00
#
_symmetry.space_group_name_H-M   'P 1'
#
loop_
_entity.id
_entity.type
_entity.pdbx_description
1 polymer ?
#
loop_
_entity_poly.entity_id
_entity_poly.type
_entity_poly.pdbx_seq_one_letter_code
_entity_poly.pdbx_strand_id
1 'polypeptide(L)'
;MDTSNPTINPRPSSAQIIDDAMQQKLNIDKVQLRVENEHYLRAHPEIRHILDFFVNEVLVQQPGNVQEFAAGLFSDAKLQAKVEQHTVETRHLQEDMADMNDF
;
A
#
# COMPACT_ATOMS: atom_id res chain seq x y z
N MET A 1 -19.02 34.67 52.73
CA MET A 1 -19.06 34.65 51.25
C MET A 1 -17.77 34.00 50.79
N ASP A 2 -17.70 32.66 50.85
CA ASP A 2 -16.55 31.89 50.41
C ASP A 2 -16.76 31.49 48.95
N THR A 3 -16.01 32.10 48.05
CA THR A 3 -16.05 31.77 46.62
C THR A 3 -15.10 30.62 46.34
N SER A 4 -15.57 29.39 46.56
CA SER A 4 -14.90 28.16 46.14
C SER A 4 -14.91 28.08 44.61
N ASN A 5 -13.82 28.50 43.97
CA ASN A 5 -13.59 28.31 42.54
C ASN A 5 -13.42 26.80 42.25
N PRO A 6 -14.19 26.18 41.34
CA PRO A 6 -14.02 24.77 41.03
C PRO A 6 -12.70 24.56 40.29
N THR A 7 -11.84 23.69 40.83
CA THR A 7 -10.62 23.21 40.18
C THR A 7 -10.95 22.65 38.80
N ILE A 8 -10.67 23.43 37.75
CA ILE A 8 -10.71 22.96 36.36
C ILE A 8 -9.53 22.02 36.20
N ASN A 9 -9.77 20.72 36.38
CA ASN A 9 -8.81 19.71 35.94
C ASN A 9 -8.71 19.82 34.41
N PRO A 10 -7.52 20.12 33.85
CA PRO A 10 -7.37 20.16 32.40
C PRO A 10 -7.71 18.80 31.82
N ARG A 11 -8.56 18.77 30.79
CA ARG A 11 -8.94 17.55 30.08
C ARG A 11 -7.64 16.88 29.59
N PRO A 12 -7.33 15.64 30.01
CA PRO A 12 -6.10 14.99 29.59
C PRO A 12 -6.11 14.86 28.06
N SER A 13 -5.02 15.29 27.44
CA SER A 13 -4.77 15.07 26.01
C SER A 13 -4.78 13.56 25.75
N SER A 14 -5.27 13.11 24.60
CA SER A 14 -5.28 11.67 24.22
C SER A 14 -3.90 11.02 24.30
N ALA A 15 -2.82 11.81 24.19
CA ALA A 15 -1.44 11.37 24.39
C ALA A 15 -1.07 11.02 25.84
N GLN A 16 -1.86 11.46 26.83
CA GLN A 16 -1.63 11.23 28.26
C GLN A 16 -2.35 10.00 28.80
N ILE A 17 -3.10 9.26 27.96
CA ILE A 17 -3.88 8.08 28.35
C ILE A 17 -3.33 6.82 27.65
N ILE A 18 -2.01 6.67 27.63
CA ILE A 18 -1.36 5.43 27.17
C ILE A 18 -0.56 4.87 28.33
N ASP A 19 -1.09 3.83 28.95
CA ASP A 19 -0.40 3.03 29.97
C ASP A 19 0.72 2.20 29.32
N ASP A 20 1.79 1.90 30.06
CA ASP A 20 2.96 1.18 29.55
C ASP A 20 2.57 -0.20 28.99
N ALA A 21 1.61 -0.87 29.62
CA ALA A 21 1.07 -2.14 29.16
C ALA A 21 0.33 -2.01 27.82
N MET A 22 -0.37 -0.89 27.60
CA MET A 22 -1.03 -0.62 26.32
C MET A 22 -0.02 -0.34 25.22
N GLN A 23 1.03 0.42 25.51
CA GLN A 23 2.10 0.67 24.55
C GLN A 23 2.85 -0.61 24.17
N GLN A 24 3.11 -1.49 25.14
CA GLN A 24 3.71 -2.80 24.87
C GLN A 24 2.82 -3.67 23.98
N LYS A 25 1.52 -3.70 24.24
CA LYS A 25 0.56 -4.41 23.38
C LYS A 25 0.57 -3.86 21.95
N LEU A 26 0.52 -2.54 21.77
CA LEU A 26 0.59 -1.91 20.44
C LEU A 26 1.87 -2.28 19.69
N ASN A 27 3.00 -2.40 20.40
CA ASN A 27 4.26 -2.80 19.78
C ASN A 27 4.21 -4.25 19.29
N ILE A 28 3.64 -5.17 20.09
CA ILE A 28 3.45 -6.57 19.71
C ILE A 28 2.51 -6.68 18.50
N ASP A 29 1.36 -6.02 18.56
CA ASP A 29 0.36 -6.01 17.49
C ASP A 29 0.97 -5.45 16.19
N LYS A 30 1.81 -4.42 16.28
CA LYS A 30 2.53 -3.87 15.13
C LYS A 30 3.50 -4.87 14.50
N VAL A 31 4.21 -5.66 15.31
CA VAL A 31 5.11 -6.71 14.79
C VAL A 31 4.30 -7.78 14.08
N GLN A 32 3.19 -8.24 14.70
CA GLN A 32 2.31 -9.23 14.10
C GLN A 32 1.75 -8.75 12.76
N LEU A 33 1.26 -7.50 12.71
CA LEU A 33 0.75 -6.90 11.48
C LEU A 33 1.83 -6.82 10.38
N ARG A 34 3.10 -6.57 10.73
CA ARG A 34 4.19 -6.58 9.75
C ARG A 34 4.43 -7.96 9.16
N VAL A 35 4.31 -9.02 9.97
CA VAL A 35 4.45 -10.40 9.51
C VAL A 35 3.29 -10.77 8.58
N GLU A 36 2.05 -10.42 8.97
CA GLU A 36 0.86 -10.68 8.17
C GLU A 36 0.90 -9.94 6.83
N ASN A 37 1.29 -8.67 6.83
CA ASN A 37 1.49 -7.90 5.61
C ASN A 37 2.52 -8.58 4.70
N GLU A 38 3.65 -9.02 5.24
CA GLU A 38 4.69 -9.64 4.43
C GLU A 38 4.27 -11.02 3.88
N HIS A 39 3.47 -11.79 4.64
CA HIS A 39 2.85 -13.01 4.13
C HIS A 39 1.85 -12.70 3.01
N TYR A 40 1.00 -11.69 3.19
CA TYR A 40 0.07 -11.23 2.16
C TYR A 40 0.81 -10.80 0.88
N LEU A 41 1.84 -9.96 1.02
CA LEU A 41 2.65 -9.50 -0.12
C LEU A 41 3.37 -10.63 -0.86
N ARG A 42 3.69 -11.74 -0.18
CA ARG A 42 4.26 -12.94 -0.81
C ARG A 42 3.21 -13.82 -1.48
N ALA A 43 2.04 -13.95 -0.87
CA ALA A 43 0.96 -14.82 -1.36
C ALA A 43 0.15 -14.17 -2.50
N HIS A 44 0.09 -12.83 -2.53
CA HIS A 44 -0.76 -12.08 -3.45
C HIS A 44 0.05 -11.40 -4.56
N PRO A 45 -0.35 -11.55 -5.83
CA PRO A 45 0.41 -11.03 -6.96
C PRO A 45 0.19 -9.53 -7.22
N GLU A 46 -0.62 -8.83 -6.43
CA GLU A 46 -1.03 -7.45 -6.70
C GLU A 46 0.16 -6.49 -6.84
N ILE A 47 1.15 -6.55 -5.95
CA ILE A 47 2.36 -5.71 -6.08
C ILE A 47 3.12 -6.07 -7.35
N ARG A 48 3.19 -7.35 -7.71
CA ARG A 48 3.89 -7.79 -8.91
C ARG A 48 3.23 -7.21 -10.16
N HIS A 49 1.91 -7.27 -10.27
CA HIS A 49 1.18 -6.68 -11.40
C HIS A 49 1.42 -5.17 -11.52
N ILE A 50 1.44 -4.45 -10.40
CA ILE A 50 1.73 -3.01 -10.39
C ILE A 50 3.17 -2.73 -10.88
N LEU A 51 4.14 -3.52 -10.44
CA LEU A 51 5.54 -3.38 -10.87
C LEU A 51 5.73 -3.74 -12.34
N ASP A 52 5.11 -4.82 -12.81
CA ASP A 52 5.17 -5.25 -14.20
C ASP A 52 4.57 -4.18 -15.12
N PHE A 53 3.41 -3.61 -14.74
CA PHE A 53 2.80 -2.48 -15.43
C PHE A 53 3.72 -1.24 -15.44
N PHE A 54 4.28 -0.87 -14.28
CA PHE A 54 5.18 0.29 -14.19
C PHE A 54 6.42 0.13 -15.08
N VAL A 55 7.05 -1.05 -15.06
CA VAL A 55 8.23 -1.31 -15.90
C VAL A 55 7.84 -1.28 -17.39
N ASN A 56 6.70 -1.88 -17.77
CA ASN A 56 6.19 -1.79 -19.14
C ASN A 56 6.04 -0.33 -19.58
N GLU A 57 5.35 0.49 -18.78
CA GLU A 57 5.12 1.90 -19.08
C GLU A 57 6.41 2.72 -19.17
N VAL A 58 7.40 2.45 -18.31
CA VAL A 58 8.73 3.09 -18.40
C VAL A 58 9.44 2.70 -19.69
N LEU A 59 9.37 1.44 -20.11
CA LEU A 59 10.00 0.97 -21.34
C LEU A 59 9.31 1.50 -22.60
N VAL A 60 7.97 1.66 -22.57
CA VAL A 60 7.18 2.20 -23.67
C VAL A 60 7.37 3.72 -23.81
N GLN A 61 7.27 4.46 -22.70
CA GLN A 61 7.30 5.92 -22.73
C GLN A 61 8.72 6.50 -22.66
N GLN A 62 9.70 5.74 -22.19
CA GLN A 62 11.10 6.15 -22.00
C GLN A 62 11.25 7.56 -21.38
N PRO A 63 10.70 7.79 -20.18
CA PRO A 63 10.70 9.11 -19.58
C PRO A 63 12.12 9.59 -19.26
N GLY A 64 12.39 10.87 -19.48
CA GLY A 64 13.68 11.49 -19.13
C GLY A 64 13.96 11.52 -17.63
N ASN A 65 12.92 11.46 -16.79
CA ASN A 65 13.01 11.33 -15.34
C ASN A 65 12.04 10.27 -14.82
N VAL A 66 12.58 9.09 -14.50
CA VAL A 66 11.81 7.94 -14.01
C VAL A 66 11.15 8.21 -12.65
N GLN A 67 11.76 9.02 -11.78
CA GLN A 67 11.20 9.29 -10.44
C GLN A 67 9.94 10.15 -10.52
N GLU A 68 9.97 11.20 -11.35
CA GLU A 68 8.81 12.06 -11.58
C GLU A 68 7.67 11.29 -12.26
N PHE A 69 8.03 10.43 -13.23
CA PHE A 69 7.08 9.52 -13.86
C PHE A 69 6.42 8.57 -12.85
N ALA A 70 7.21 7.95 -11.97
CA ALA A 70 6.71 7.08 -10.90
C ALA A 70 5.77 7.83 -9.95
N ALA A 71 6.12 9.05 -9.55
CA ALA A 71 5.26 9.86 -8.69
C ALA A 71 3.90 10.15 -9.35
N GLY A 72 3.89 10.49 -10.64
CA GLY A 72 2.65 10.71 -11.40
C GLY A 72 1.83 9.43 -11.54
N LEU A 73 2.46 8.32 -11.91
CA LEU A 73 1.80 7.03 -12.15
C LEU A 73 1.22 6.44 -10.85
N PHE A 74 1.97 6.44 -9.75
CA PHE A 74 1.51 5.89 -8.47
C PHE A 74 0.51 6.79 -7.74
N SER A 75 0.39 8.07 -8.11
CA SER A 75 -0.62 8.98 -7.57
C SER A 75 -1.92 8.98 -8.37
N ASP A 76 -2.00 8.24 -9.49
CA ASP A 76 -3.19 8.18 -10.32
C ASP A 76 -4.29 7.34 -9.66
N ALA A 77 -5.44 7.95 -9.39
CA ALA A 77 -6.61 7.26 -8.83
C ALA A 77 -7.14 6.13 -9.74
N LYS A 78 -6.80 6.15 -11.03
CA LYS A 78 -7.18 5.12 -12.01
C LYS A 78 -6.11 4.04 -12.18
N LEU A 79 -5.02 4.07 -11.42
CA LEU A 79 -3.93 3.10 -11.53
C LEU A 79 -4.43 1.67 -11.44
N GLN A 80 -5.29 1.37 -10.47
CA GLN A 80 -5.82 0.02 -10.28
C GLN A 80 -6.49 -0.53 -11.55
N ALA A 81 -7.39 0.26 -12.16
CA ALA A 81 -8.09 -0.16 -13.37
C ALA A 81 -7.12 -0.37 -14.56
N LYS A 82 -6.09 0.47 -14.67
CA LYS A 82 -5.04 0.33 -15.71
C LYS A 82 -4.22 -0.93 -15.52
N VAL A 83 -3.80 -1.23 -14.28
CA VAL A 83 -3.04 -2.43 -13.94
C VAL A 83 -3.86 -3.69 -14.18
N GLU A 84 -5.14 -3.69 -13.81
CA GLU A 84 -6.06 -4.80 -14.07
C GLU A 84 -6.19 -5.07 -15.58
N GLN A 85 -6.39 -4.00 -16.37
CA GLN A 85 -6.46 -4.12 -17.83
C GLN A 85 -5.15 -4.70 -18.43
N HIS A 86 -3.99 -4.15 -18.04
CA HIS A 86 -2.69 -4.65 -18.49
C HIS A 86 -2.46 -6.12 -18.10
N THR A 87 -2.90 -6.52 -16.90
CA THR A 87 -2.77 -7.90 -16.42
C THR A 87 -3.62 -8.87 -17.27
N VAL A 88 -4.84 -8.48 -17.61
CA VAL A 88 -5.72 -9.28 -18.48
C VAL A 88 -5.14 -9.40 -19.88
N GLU A 89 -4.65 -8.30 -20.45
CA GLU A 89 -4.03 -8.28 -21.78
C GLU A 89 -2.76 -9.15 -21.82
N THR A 90 -1.88 -9.00 -20.84
CA THR A 90 -0.65 -9.82 -20.74
C THR A 90 -1.00 -11.30 -20.62
N ARG A 91 -2.01 -11.65 -19.82
CA ARG A 91 -2.46 -13.04 -19.68
C ARG A 91 -2.99 -13.61 -21.00
N HIS A 92 -3.81 -12.85 -21.71
CA HIS A 92 -4.38 -13.30 -22.99
C HIS A 92 -3.28 -13.55 -24.03
N LEU A 93 -2.31 -12.64 -24.14
CA LEU A 93 -1.15 -12.83 -25.01
C LEU A 93 -0.35 -14.09 -24.64
N GLN A 94 -0.23 -14.39 -23.35
CA GLN A 94 0.48 -15.57 -22.86
C GLN A 94 -0.24 -16.88 -23.22
N GLU A 95 -1.58 -16.89 -23.19
CA GLU A 95 -2.43 -18.00 -23.61
C GLU A 95 -2.31 -18.22 -25.12
N ASP A 96 -2.46 -17.16 -25.93
CA ASP A 96 -2.33 -17.24 -27.39
C ASP A 96 -0.93 -17.74 -27.82
N MET A 97 0.13 -17.34 -27.12
CA MET A 97 1.49 -17.81 -27.37
C MET A 97 1.72 -19.26 -26.94
N ALA A 98 0.99 -19.75 -25.93
CA ALA A 98 1.07 -21.15 -25.52
C ALA A 98 0.44 -22.07 -26.56
N ASP A 99 -0.71 -21.68 -27.12
CA ASP A 99 -1.41 -22.42 -28.17
C ASP A 99 -0.59 -22.50 -29.47
N MET A 100 0.23 -21.48 -29.77
CA MET A 100 1.14 -21.47 -30.93
C MET A 100 2.36 -22.40 -30.78
N ASN A 101 2.75 -22.76 -29.56
CA ASN A 101 3.89 -23.63 -29.29
C ASN A 101 3.53 -25.13 -29.26
N ASP A 102 2.24 -25.47 -29.38
CA ASP A 102 1.72 -26.85 -29.33
C ASP A 102 1.50 -27.48 -30.73
N PHE A 103 1.98 -26.82 -31.80
CA PHE A 103 2.02 -27.30 -33.19
C PHE A 103 3.45 -27.53 -33.69
#